data_AF-A0A9D4Q9H8-F1
#
_entry.id   AF-A0A9D4Q9H8-F1
#
_cell.length_a   1.000
_cell.length_b   1.000
_cell.length_c   1.000
_cell.angle_alpha   90.00
_cell.angle_beta   90.00
_cell.angle_gamma   90.00
#
_symmetry.space_group_name_H-M   'P 1'
#
loop_
_entity.id
_entity.type
_entity.pdbx_description
1 polymer ?
#
loop_
_entity_poly.entity_id
_entity_poly.type
_entity_poly.pdbx_seq_one_letter_code
_entity_poly.pdbx_strand_id
1 'polypeptide(L)'
;MAPPRLIKHHLTFTASPYHPDAKYVVIVRNPFDCVVSFYHHSLEDRVNLRMRADTTFDEFFEDFMDGYVMFGHYFEHVLSWYARRNDPNVFFFYYENFKSDPKKTVLALAKFVDASIWEKIRTDNALLSSVLERISFDNLRSGVVIDGDLLQHTDCDEEGHASRNKGADNVSAGEGTHGTEGSPDDPARNSGDSEEEIVALKNFFRRGQVGDWKSYFKPEQERRLRDVYEKRMRGTEMWDVWKDYLGYHD
;
A
#
# COMPACT_ATOMS: atom_id res chain seq x y z
N MET A 1 10.92 -18.82 -16.69
CA MET A 1 9.88 -18.89 -15.63
C MET A 1 8.74 -17.99 -16.05
N ALA A 2 7.49 -18.37 -15.78
CA ALA A 2 6.39 -17.42 -15.89
C ALA A 2 6.62 -16.26 -14.90
N PRO A 3 6.20 -15.02 -15.25
CA PRO A 3 6.34 -13.89 -14.35
C PRO A 3 5.60 -14.14 -13.03
N PRO A 4 6.11 -13.66 -11.88
CA PRO A 4 5.43 -13.83 -10.60
C PRO A 4 4.09 -13.11 -10.63
N ARG A 5 3.07 -13.72 -10.05
CA ARG A 5 1.77 -13.07 -9.83
C ARG A 5 1.87 -12.21 -8.57
N LEU A 6 1.60 -10.92 -8.70
CA LEU A 6 1.52 -9.98 -7.59
C LEU A 6 0.05 -9.84 -7.17
N ILE A 7 -0.22 -10.02 -5.88
CA ILE A 7 -1.57 -9.89 -5.30
C ILE A 7 -1.45 -8.93 -4.11
N LYS A 8 -2.31 -7.92 -4.08
CA LYS A 8 -2.47 -6.99 -2.96
C LYS A 8 -3.77 -7.31 -2.25
N HIS A 9 -3.76 -7.32 -0.91
CA HIS A 9 -4.97 -7.34 -0.10
C HIS A 9 -4.71 -6.72 1.28
N HIS A 10 -5.79 -6.42 2.02
CA HIS A 10 -5.75 -5.89 3.39
C HIS A 10 -6.41 -6.85 4.40
N LEU A 11 -6.53 -8.13 4.05
CA LEU A 11 -7.08 -9.17 4.91
C LEU A 11 -6.14 -9.53 6.08
N THR A 12 -6.74 -9.90 7.21
CA THR A 12 -6.01 -10.53 8.33
C THR A 12 -5.37 -11.85 7.89
N PHE A 13 -4.37 -12.34 8.63
CA PHE A 13 -3.72 -13.61 8.28
C PHE A 13 -4.73 -14.76 8.15
N THR A 14 -5.71 -14.84 9.05
CA THR A 14 -6.72 -15.91 9.07
C THR A 14 -7.69 -15.86 7.89
N ALA A 15 -7.93 -14.67 7.32
CA ALA A 15 -8.79 -14.49 6.16
C ALA A 15 -8.02 -14.53 4.83
N SER A 16 -6.68 -14.47 4.87
CA SER A 16 -5.85 -14.42 3.68
C SER A 16 -5.70 -15.81 3.05
N PRO A 17 -5.71 -15.92 1.71
CA PRO A 17 -5.43 -17.17 1.03
C PRO A 17 -3.96 -17.56 1.26
N TYR A 18 -3.72 -18.45 2.22
CA TYR A 18 -2.38 -18.90 2.59
C TYR A 18 -1.89 -20.04 1.70
N HIS A 19 -0.65 -19.94 1.22
CA HIS A 19 0.06 -21.02 0.55
C HIS A 19 1.53 -21.02 0.98
N PRO A 20 2.12 -22.18 1.34
CA PRO A 20 3.52 -22.24 1.82
C PRO A 20 4.54 -21.77 0.78
N ASP A 21 4.26 -21.99 -0.51
CA ASP A 21 5.15 -21.55 -1.61
C ASP A 21 4.96 -20.08 -2.03
N ALA A 22 3.94 -19.40 -1.48
CA ALA A 22 3.76 -17.96 -1.72
C ALA A 22 4.60 -17.15 -0.73
N LYS A 23 5.08 -15.99 -1.17
CA LYS A 23 5.79 -15.02 -0.34
C LYS A 23 4.86 -13.89 0.06
N TYR A 24 4.83 -13.56 1.34
CA TYR A 24 4.00 -12.50 1.91
C TYR A 24 4.87 -11.34 2.35
N VAL A 25 4.60 -10.15 1.83
CA VAL A 25 5.29 -8.91 2.21
C VAL A 25 4.30 -8.07 3.00
N VAL A 26 4.53 -7.96 4.30
CA VAL A 26 3.61 -7.29 5.24
C VAL A 26 4.25 -6.02 5.75
N ILE A 27 3.60 -4.90 5.48
CA ILE A 27 3.96 -3.59 6.04
C ILE A 27 3.01 -3.21 7.16
N VAL A 28 3.56 -2.70 8.26
CA VAL A 28 2.78 -2.10 9.36
C VAL A 28 3.25 -0.68 9.64
N ARG A 29 2.36 0.15 10.18
CA ARG A 29 2.61 1.55 10.52
C ARG A 29 1.93 1.87 11.84
N ASN A 30 2.49 2.80 12.63
CA ASN A 30 1.90 3.18 13.90
C ASN A 30 0.40 3.54 13.77
N PRO A 31 -0.45 3.14 14.73
CA PRO A 31 -1.91 3.26 14.60
C PRO A 31 -2.40 4.70 14.47
N PHE A 32 -1.69 5.67 15.04
CA PHE A 32 -2.08 7.07 15.05
C PHE A 32 -1.96 7.71 13.67
N ASP A 33 -0.82 7.53 13.00
CA ASP A 33 -0.69 7.97 11.62
C ASP A 33 -1.54 7.11 10.67
N CYS A 34 -1.73 5.83 10.99
CA CYS A 34 -2.52 4.93 10.16
C CYS A 34 -3.99 5.37 10.08
N VAL A 35 -4.64 5.69 11.21
CA VAL A 35 -6.04 6.14 11.21
C VAL A 35 -6.22 7.47 10.48
N VAL A 36 -5.29 8.42 10.64
CA VAL A 36 -5.34 9.69 9.89
C VAL A 36 -5.18 9.44 8.40
N SER A 37 -4.24 8.59 8.00
CA SER A 37 -4.06 8.25 6.59
C SER A 37 -5.30 7.56 6.01
N PHE A 38 -5.93 6.68 6.79
CA PHE A 38 -7.10 5.93 6.36
C PHE A 38 -8.35 6.82 6.27
N TYR A 39 -8.47 7.81 7.15
CA TYR A 39 -9.54 8.81 7.08
C TYR A 39 -9.52 9.55 5.74
N HIS A 40 -8.37 10.14 5.35
CA HIS A 40 -8.26 10.86 4.07
C HIS A 40 -8.52 9.93 2.89
N HIS A 41 -7.86 8.77 2.88
CA HIS A 41 -8.07 7.78 1.84
C HIS A 41 -9.55 7.41 1.70
N SER A 42 -10.28 7.24 2.80
CA SER A 42 -11.71 6.89 2.73
C SER A 42 -12.59 8.03 2.17
N LEU A 43 -12.19 9.29 2.33
CA LEU A 43 -12.89 10.45 1.75
C LEU A 43 -12.68 10.55 0.23
N GLU A 44 -11.46 10.26 -0.24
CA GLU A 44 -11.10 10.38 -1.65
C GLU A 44 -11.64 9.21 -2.48
N ASP A 45 -11.49 8.01 -1.95
CA ASP A 45 -11.54 6.79 -2.73
C ASP A 45 -12.99 6.25 -2.82
N ARG A 46 -13.95 6.80 -2.04
CA ARG A 46 -15.36 6.38 -1.90
C ARG A 46 -15.60 4.86 -1.71
N VAL A 47 -14.55 4.04 -1.62
CA VAL A 47 -14.57 2.59 -1.44
C VAL A 47 -15.10 2.18 -0.08
N ASN A 48 -14.98 3.06 0.92
CA ASN A 48 -15.72 2.87 2.15
C ASN A 48 -17.18 3.28 1.91
N LEU A 49 -17.96 2.37 1.33
CA LEU A 49 -19.39 2.55 0.97
C LEU A 49 -20.27 3.02 2.15
N ARG A 50 -19.74 3.00 3.38
CA ARG A 50 -20.40 3.47 4.60
C ARG A 50 -20.09 4.92 4.97
N MET A 51 -19.06 5.52 4.40
CA MET A 51 -18.68 6.89 4.72
C MET A 51 -19.36 7.91 3.81
N ARG A 52 -19.81 9.00 4.43
CA ARG A 52 -20.38 10.13 3.74
C ARG A 52 -19.26 11.11 3.39
N ALA A 53 -19.46 11.90 2.34
CA ALA A 53 -18.46 12.89 1.91
C ALA A 53 -18.19 13.98 2.98
N ASP A 54 -19.12 14.19 3.92
CA ASP A 54 -19.03 15.12 5.03
C ASP A 54 -18.59 14.47 6.35
N THR A 55 -18.23 13.17 6.35
CA THR A 55 -17.78 12.49 7.58
C THR A 55 -16.54 13.18 8.13
N THR A 56 -16.62 13.57 9.40
CA THR A 56 -15.52 14.22 10.12
C THR A 56 -14.51 13.20 10.63
N PHE A 57 -13.30 13.67 10.97
CA PHE A 57 -12.29 12.82 11.61
C PHE A 57 -12.79 12.26 12.96
N ASP A 58 -13.61 13.02 13.69
CA ASP A 58 -14.19 12.57 14.95
C ASP A 58 -15.09 11.35 14.77
N GLU A 59 -16.01 11.40 13.80
CA GLU A 59 -16.89 10.28 13.46
C GLU A 59 -16.09 9.08 12.97
N PHE A 60 -15.13 9.30 12.06
CA PHE A 60 -14.29 8.22 11.54
C PHE A 60 -13.43 7.56 12.63
N PHE A 61 -12.95 8.34 13.59
CA PHE A 61 -12.17 7.81 14.70
C PHE A 61 -12.99 6.84 15.55
N GLU A 62 -14.27 7.13 15.80
CA GLU A 62 -15.15 6.19 16.51
C GLU A 62 -15.32 4.89 15.71
N ASP A 63 -15.60 4.98 14.40
CA ASP A 63 -15.72 3.80 13.54
C ASP A 63 -14.41 2.98 13.51
N PHE A 64 -13.26 3.65 13.47
CA PHE A 64 -11.95 2.98 13.51
C PHE A 64 -11.73 2.22 14.82
N MET A 65 -12.08 2.84 15.96
CA MET A 65 -11.95 2.23 17.28
C MET A 65 -12.88 1.01 17.44
N ASP A 66 -14.10 1.12 16.92
CA ASP A 66 -15.12 0.06 16.96
C ASP A 66 -14.95 -0.98 15.85
N GLY A 67 -13.99 -0.80 14.93
CA GLY A 67 -13.74 -1.73 13.82
C GLY A 67 -14.81 -1.68 12.73
N TYR A 68 -15.64 -0.63 12.69
CA TYR A 68 -16.65 -0.38 11.65
C TYR A 68 -16.09 0.31 10.41
N VAL A 69 -14.80 0.11 10.15
CA VAL A 69 -14.11 0.52 8.92
C VAL A 69 -13.86 -0.70 8.03
N MET A 70 -13.47 -0.47 6.76
CA MET A 70 -13.06 -1.58 5.90
C MET A 70 -11.94 -2.40 6.55
N PHE A 71 -12.00 -3.72 6.38
CA PHE A 71 -11.05 -4.71 6.92
C PHE A 71 -11.04 -4.86 8.45
N GLY A 72 -11.95 -4.21 9.17
CA GLY A 72 -12.19 -4.44 10.60
C GLY A 72 -11.17 -3.79 11.54
N HIS A 73 -10.97 -4.40 12.71
CA HIS A 73 -10.09 -3.84 13.74
C HIS A 73 -8.62 -3.87 13.34
N TYR A 74 -8.00 -2.68 13.32
CA TYR A 74 -6.57 -2.51 13.02
C TYR A 74 -5.65 -3.44 13.84
N PHE A 75 -5.87 -3.51 15.16
CA PHE A 75 -5.01 -4.28 16.05
C PHE A 75 -5.12 -5.78 15.79
N GLU A 76 -6.30 -6.28 15.43
CA GLU A 76 -6.51 -7.70 15.09
C GLU A 76 -5.79 -8.04 13.79
N HIS A 77 -5.91 -7.18 12.78
CA HIS A 77 -5.18 -7.32 11.52
C HIS A 77 -3.67 -7.39 11.76
N VAL A 78 -3.11 -6.37 12.42
CA VAL A 78 -1.66 -6.26 12.62
C VAL A 78 -1.11 -7.41 13.49
N LEU A 79 -1.79 -7.75 14.59
CA LEU A 79 -1.34 -8.83 15.47
C LEU A 79 -1.42 -10.21 14.81
N SER A 80 -2.42 -10.44 13.94
CA SER A 80 -2.55 -11.71 13.21
C SER A 80 -1.33 -11.99 12.33
N TRP A 81 -0.81 -10.96 11.64
CA TRP A 81 0.39 -11.07 10.83
C TRP A 81 1.68 -11.03 11.67
N TYR A 82 1.70 -10.25 12.76
CA TYR A 82 2.84 -10.20 13.67
C TYR A 82 3.15 -11.57 14.30
N ALA A 83 2.12 -12.39 14.56
CA ALA A 83 2.28 -13.76 15.03
C ALA A 83 3.00 -14.67 14.03
N ARG A 84 3.02 -14.30 12.74
CA ARG A 84 3.64 -15.03 11.62
C ARG A 84 4.93 -14.39 11.12
N ARG A 85 5.38 -13.29 11.74
CA ARG A 85 6.50 -12.47 11.23
C ARG A 85 7.84 -13.22 11.07
N ASN A 86 8.00 -14.34 11.79
CA ASN A 86 9.21 -15.16 11.77
C ASN A 86 9.07 -16.37 10.83
N ASP A 87 7.94 -16.53 10.14
CA ASP A 87 7.79 -17.56 9.13
C ASP A 87 8.77 -17.31 7.97
N PRO A 88 9.34 -18.37 7.36
CA PRO A 88 10.33 -18.23 6.29
C PRO A 88 9.77 -17.57 5.03
N ASN A 89 8.44 -17.58 4.84
CA ASN A 89 7.76 -16.99 3.70
C ASN A 89 7.03 -15.67 4.02
N VAL A 90 7.35 -15.02 5.16
CA VAL A 90 6.80 -13.72 5.55
C VAL A 90 7.93 -12.71 5.72
N PHE A 91 7.86 -11.60 5.00
CA PHE A 91 8.70 -10.42 5.19
C PHE A 91 7.88 -9.34 5.87
N PHE A 92 8.07 -9.19 7.18
CA PHE A 92 7.37 -8.21 8.00
C PHE A 92 8.26 -6.97 8.22
N PHE A 93 7.76 -5.78 7.89
CA PHE A 93 8.51 -4.54 8.07
C PHE A 93 7.63 -3.35 8.48
N TYR A 94 8.31 -2.31 8.97
CA TYR A 94 7.68 -1.13 9.56
C TYR A 94 7.83 0.06 8.62
N TYR A 95 6.75 0.80 8.40
CA TYR A 95 6.73 2.00 7.56
C TYR A 95 7.74 3.04 8.06
N GLU A 96 7.87 3.20 9.36
CA GLU A 96 8.80 4.14 10.00
C GLU A 96 10.25 3.79 9.68
N ASN A 97 10.61 2.50 9.75
CA ASN A 97 11.96 2.03 9.39
C ASN A 97 12.22 2.24 7.89
N PHE A 98 11.25 1.93 7.03
CA PHE A 98 11.33 2.21 5.60
C PHE A 98 11.53 3.70 5.32
N LYS A 99 10.78 4.57 6.01
CA LYS A 99 10.93 6.02 5.87
C LYS A 99 12.28 6.54 6.34
N SER A 100 12.87 5.94 7.38
CA SER A 100 14.19 6.34 7.88
C SER A 100 15.35 5.87 7.00
N ASP A 101 15.26 4.65 6.45
CA ASP A 101 16.29 4.04 5.61
C ASP A 101 15.65 3.15 4.52
N PRO A 102 15.19 3.77 3.42
CA PRO A 102 14.60 3.04 2.30
C PRO A 102 15.58 2.03 1.70
N LYS A 103 16.87 2.36 1.63
CA LYS A 103 17.92 1.51 1.06
C LYS A 103 18.03 0.20 1.82
N LYS A 104 18.11 0.24 3.14
CA LYS A 104 18.18 -0.97 3.97
C LYS A 104 16.96 -1.88 3.75
N THR A 105 15.77 -1.28 3.68
CA THR A 105 14.51 -2.01 3.46
C THR A 105 14.46 -2.65 2.07
N VAL A 106 14.83 -1.90 1.02
CA VAL A 106 14.89 -2.40 -0.37
C VAL A 106 15.85 -3.58 -0.49
N LEU A 107 17.05 -3.48 0.10
CA LEU A 107 18.02 -4.58 0.07
C LEU A 107 17.51 -5.81 0.84
N ALA A 108 16.86 -5.62 1.98
CA ALA A 108 16.29 -6.73 2.75
C ALA A 108 15.14 -7.41 2.00
N LEU A 109 14.24 -6.63 1.39
CA LEU A 109 13.13 -7.15 0.59
C LEU A 109 13.65 -7.88 -0.66
N ALA A 110 14.63 -7.33 -1.38
CA ALA A 110 15.23 -7.99 -2.53
C ALA A 110 15.80 -9.36 -2.15
N LYS A 111 16.48 -9.46 -1.00
CA LYS A 111 17.02 -10.74 -0.48
C LYS A 111 15.93 -11.75 -0.19
N PHE A 112 14.81 -11.30 0.36
CA PHE A 112 13.65 -12.15 0.64
C PHE A 112 12.97 -12.63 -0.65
N VAL A 113 12.84 -11.75 -1.65
CA VAL A 113 12.18 -12.06 -2.92
C VAL A 113 13.01 -13.01 -3.78
N ASP A 114 14.29 -12.73 -3.99
CA ASP A 114 15.17 -13.60 -4.79
C ASP A 114 16.65 -13.26 -4.58
N ALA A 115 17.49 -14.27 -4.33
CA ALA A 115 18.91 -14.07 -4.09
C ALA A 115 19.65 -13.46 -5.29
N SER A 116 19.24 -13.76 -6.53
CA SER A 116 19.82 -13.18 -7.74
C SER A 116 19.43 -11.71 -7.93
N ILE A 117 18.19 -11.34 -7.58
CA ILE A 117 17.75 -9.93 -7.57
C ILE A 117 18.55 -9.15 -6.52
N TRP A 118 18.70 -9.72 -5.33
CA TRP A 118 19.51 -9.12 -4.27
C TRP A 118 20.97 -8.92 -4.68
N GLU A 119 21.58 -9.92 -5.31
CA GLU A 119 22.95 -9.84 -5.81
C GLU A 119 23.09 -8.70 -6.83
N LYS A 120 22.14 -8.60 -7.76
CA LYS A 120 22.13 -7.55 -8.77
C LYS A 120 22.00 -6.16 -8.13
N ILE A 121 21.00 -5.95 -7.28
CA ILE A 121 20.72 -4.62 -6.72
C ILE A 121 21.78 -4.16 -5.72
N ARG A 122 22.47 -5.08 -5.02
CA ARG A 122 23.53 -4.71 -4.06
C ARG A 122 24.87 -4.37 -4.73
N THR A 123 25.10 -4.84 -5.96
CA THR A 123 26.37 -4.65 -6.69
C THR A 123 26.27 -3.55 -7.74
N ASP A 124 25.09 -3.36 -8.33
CA ASP A 124 24.81 -2.29 -9.28
C ASP A 124 24.29 -1.04 -8.56
N ASN A 125 25.20 -0.11 -8.26
CA ASN A 125 24.86 1.15 -7.60
C ASN A 125 23.93 2.04 -8.43
N ALA A 126 23.99 1.97 -9.77
CA ALA A 126 23.12 2.76 -10.63
C ALA A 126 21.68 2.21 -10.56
N LEU A 127 21.52 0.88 -10.60
CA LEU A 127 20.23 0.23 -10.41
C LEU A 127 19.64 0.56 -9.03
N LEU A 128 20.42 0.42 -7.96
CA LEU A 128 19.94 0.76 -6.61
C LEU A 128 19.52 2.22 -6.51
N SER A 129 20.32 3.14 -7.06
CA SER A 129 20.00 4.57 -7.04
C SER A 129 18.71 4.85 -7.81
N SER A 130 18.54 4.22 -8.98
CA SER A 130 17.30 4.33 -9.75
C SER A 130 16.11 3.79 -8.95
N VAL A 131 16.20 2.62 -8.32
CA VAL A 131 15.10 2.09 -7.48
C VAL A 131 14.74 3.07 -6.36
N LEU A 132 15.74 3.63 -5.66
CA LEU A 132 15.51 4.58 -4.57
C LEU A 132 14.87 5.89 -5.04
N GLU A 133 15.31 6.40 -6.19
CA GLU A 133 14.73 7.57 -6.84
C GLU A 133 13.26 7.29 -7.19
N ARG A 134 12.95 6.14 -7.80
CA ARG A 134 11.59 5.77 -8.22
C ARG A 134 10.61 5.64 -7.07
N ILE A 135 11.05 5.07 -5.94
CA ILE A 135 10.20 4.91 -4.75
C ILE A 135 10.22 6.15 -3.85
N SER A 136 10.91 7.23 -4.24
CA SER A 136 10.88 8.48 -3.48
C SER A 136 9.47 9.05 -3.48
N PHE A 137 9.10 9.71 -2.38
CA PHE A 137 7.74 10.24 -2.24
C PHE A 137 7.38 11.22 -3.35
N ASP A 138 8.32 12.09 -3.74
CA ASP A 138 8.09 13.10 -4.76
C ASP A 138 7.86 12.47 -6.14
N ASN A 139 8.58 11.40 -6.48
CA ASN A 139 8.38 10.69 -7.75
C ASN A 139 7.12 9.84 -7.76
N LEU A 140 6.79 9.19 -6.64
CA LEU A 140 5.52 8.47 -6.51
C LEU A 140 4.32 9.43 -6.62
N ARG A 141 4.42 10.61 -5.98
CA ARG A 141 3.37 11.63 -5.97
C ARG A 141 3.22 12.37 -7.30
N SER A 142 4.31 12.55 -8.04
CA SER A 142 4.26 13.23 -9.34
C SER A 142 3.59 12.39 -10.43
N GLY A 143 3.34 11.09 -10.15
CA GLY A 143 2.67 10.21 -11.10
C GLY A 143 3.56 9.81 -12.27
N VAL A 144 4.89 9.85 -12.11
CA VAL A 144 5.81 9.31 -13.12
C VAL A 144 5.59 7.79 -13.16
N VAL A 145 4.72 7.36 -14.07
CA VAL A 145 4.51 5.97 -14.45
C VAL A 145 5.85 5.44 -14.96
N ILE A 146 6.31 4.34 -14.39
CA ILE A 146 7.44 3.64 -14.97
C ILE A 146 7.05 2.20 -15.24
N ASP A 147 7.01 1.87 -16.53
CA ASP A 147 6.56 0.60 -17.10
C ASP A 147 5.07 0.26 -16.91
N GLY A 148 4.18 1.26 -16.91
CA GLY A 148 2.75 1.07 -17.22
C GLY A 148 1.87 0.42 -16.15
N ASP A 149 2.41 0.01 -15.01
CA ASP A 149 1.60 -0.48 -13.89
C ASP A 149 1.33 0.65 -12.89
N LEU A 150 0.18 1.30 -13.06
CA LEU A 150 -0.45 2.02 -11.96
C LEU A 150 -0.91 1.01 -10.91
N LEU A 151 -0.88 1.39 -9.63
CA LEU A 151 -1.52 0.62 -8.56
C LEU A 151 -2.98 0.37 -8.95
N GLN A 152 -3.30 -0.82 -9.49
CA GLN A 152 -4.67 -1.16 -9.82
C GLN A 152 -5.46 -1.19 -8.52
N HIS A 153 -6.46 -0.31 -8.39
CA HIS A 153 -7.52 -0.48 -7.42
C HIS A 153 -8.16 -1.83 -7.75
N THR A 154 -7.97 -2.82 -6.86
CA THR A 154 -8.74 -4.05 -6.95
C THR A 154 -10.15 -3.69 -6.54
N ASP A 155 -10.96 -3.28 -7.51
CA ASP A 155 -12.40 -3.18 -7.32
C ASP A 155 -12.90 -4.59 -6.97
N CYS A 156 -13.37 -4.75 -5.74
CA CYS A 156 -14.21 -5.87 -5.38
C CYS A 156 -15.63 -5.44 -5.73
N ASP A 157 -16.25 -6.09 -6.70
CA ASP A 157 -17.65 -5.90 -7.00
C ASP A 157 -18.53 -6.40 -5.83
N GLU A 158 -19.80 -5.98 -5.80
CA GLU A 158 -20.76 -6.22 -4.71
C GLU A 158 -21.03 -7.73 -4.44
N GLU A 159 -20.51 -8.62 -5.27
CA GLU A 159 -20.61 -10.08 -5.16
C GLU A 159 -19.28 -10.80 -4.83
N GLY A 160 -18.17 -10.06 -4.67
CA GLY A 160 -16.88 -10.63 -4.26
C GLY A 160 -16.13 -11.41 -5.37
N HIS A 161 -16.36 -11.08 -6.64
CA HIS A 161 -15.61 -11.62 -7.76
C HIS A 161 -14.47 -10.69 -8.19
N ALA A 162 -13.24 -11.21 -8.24
CA ALA A 162 -12.12 -10.47 -8.81
C ALA A 162 -12.30 -10.33 -10.33
N SER A 163 -12.71 -9.14 -10.80
CA SER A 163 -12.76 -8.85 -12.22
C SER A 163 -11.34 -8.62 -12.77
N ARG A 164 -10.94 -9.47 -13.72
CA ARG A 164 -9.68 -9.32 -14.47
C ARG A 164 -9.86 -8.23 -15.53
N ASN A 165 -9.13 -7.12 -15.42
CA ASN A 165 -8.93 -6.27 -16.58
C ASN A 165 -7.81 -6.87 -17.45
N LYS A 166 -8.14 -7.22 -18.70
CA LYS A 166 -7.18 -7.81 -19.65
C LYS A 166 -6.22 -6.73 -20.15
N GLY A 167 -5.05 -6.62 -19.52
CA GLY A 167 -3.89 -5.95 -20.11
C GLY A 167 -3.39 -6.74 -21.33
N ALA A 168 -3.14 -6.01 -22.41
CA ALA A 168 -2.87 -6.46 -23.77
C ALA A 168 -1.91 -7.67 -23.91
N ASP A 169 -2.45 -8.80 -24.37
CA ASP A 169 -1.68 -9.83 -25.07
C ASP A 169 -1.43 -9.34 -26.51
N ASN A 170 -0.18 -9.00 -26.84
CA ASN A 170 0.24 -8.87 -28.23
C ASN A 170 1.37 -9.87 -28.48
N VAL A 171 1.01 -11.06 -28.98
CA VAL A 171 1.94 -11.97 -29.66
C VAL A 171 1.42 -12.24 -31.08
N SER A 172 2.25 -11.85 -32.05
CA SER A 172 2.03 -11.94 -33.49
C SER A 172 1.88 -13.37 -34.02
N ALA A 173 0.99 -13.57 -35.00
CA ALA A 173 1.22 -14.45 -36.17
C ALA A 173 0.12 -14.29 -37.25
N GLY A 174 0.54 -14.09 -38.51
CA GLY A 174 -0.04 -14.77 -39.68
C GLY A 174 -1.13 -14.08 -40.52
N GLU A 175 -0.69 -13.40 -41.58
CA GLU A 175 -1.20 -13.36 -42.98
C GLU A 175 -2.70 -13.52 -43.31
N GLY A 176 -3.25 -12.56 -44.08
CA GLY A 176 -4.48 -12.73 -44.87
C GLY A 176 -5.10 -11.42 -45.37
N THR A 177 -5.38 -11.34 -46.68
CA THR A 177 -5.61 -10.15 -47.53
C THR A 177 -7.04 -9.58 -47.61
N HIS A 178 -7.14 -8.35 -48.16
CA HIS A 178 -8.32 -7.55 -48.59
C HIS A 178 -9.12 -6.87 -47.46
N GLY A 179 -9.40 -5.56 -47.44
CA GLY A 179 -9.39 -4.49 -48.44
C GLY A 179 -10.76 -3.82 -48.46
N THR A 180 -10.92 -2.62 -47.87
CA THR A 180 -11.80 -1.51 -48.31
C THR A 180 -11.73 -0.32 -47.34
N GLU A 181 -11.94 0.85 -47.91
CA GLU A 181 -11.63 2.21 -47.48
C GLU A 181 -12.58 2.81 -46.42
N GLY A 182 -12.06 3.79 -45.67
CA GLY A 182 -12.82 4.98 -45.26
C GLY A 182 -12.99 5.23 -43.75
N SER A 183 -12.09 6.03 -43.14
CA SER A 183 -12.44 7.36 -42.60
C SER A 183 -11.18 8.07 -42.04
N PRO A 184 -10.91 9.34 -42.39
CA PRO A 184 -9.78 10.09 -41.87
C PRO A 184 -10.20 10.87 -40.61
N ASP A 185 -10.16 10.23 -39.45
CA ASP A 185 -10.23 10.90 -38.15
C ASP A 185 -9.62 9.96 -37.09
N ASP A 186 -8.30 9.93 -37.03
CA ASP A 186 -7.57 9.31 -35.90
C ASP A 186 -6.77 10.43 -35.22
N PRO A 187 -7.34 11.16 -34.25
CA PRO A 187 -6.60 12.12 -33.48
C PRO A 187 -5.75 11.33 -32.50
N ALA A 188 -4.46 11.23 -32.81
CA ALA A 188 -3.35 11.11 -31.88
C ALA A 188 -3.57 10.19 -30.67
N ARG A 189 -2.78 9.10 -30.63
CA ARG A 189 -2.25 8.52 -29.39
C ARG A 189 -1.85 9.64 -28.42
N ASN A 190 -2.74 9.99 -27.51
CA ASN A 190 -2.43 10.90 -26.43
C ASN A 190 -1.75 10.06 -25.34
N SER A 191 -0.43 10.19 -25.27
CA SER A 191 0.41 9.66 -24.20
C SER A 191 0.43 10.67 -23.04
N GLY A 192 -0.75 10.98 -22.52
CA GLY A 192 -0.92 11.83 -21.36
C GLY A 192 -1.95 11.18 -20.46
N ASP A 193 -1.53 10.73 -19.28
CA ASP A 193 -2.44 10.36 -18.21
C ASP A 193 -3.47 11.48 -18.05
N SER A 194 -4.75 11.11 -17.96
CA SER A 194 -5.83 12.09 -17.84
C SER A 194 -5.60 12.95 -16.59
N GLU A 195 -5.96 14.24 -16.66
CA GLU A 195 -5.78 15.17 -15.54
C GLU A 195 -6.42 14.65 -14.24
N GLU A 196 -7.50 13.86 -14.37
CA GLU A 196 -8.18 13.16 -13.29
C GLU A 196 -7.31 12.07 -12.62
N GLU A 197 -6.58 11.26 -13.40
CA GLU A 197 -5.65 10.25 -12.88
C GLU A 197 -4.48 10.90 -12.12
N ILE A 198 -3.95 12.01 -12.64
CA ILE A 198 -2.88 12.77 -11.97
C ILE A 198 -3.38 13.37 -10.64
N VAL A 199 -4.62 13.88 -10.60
CA VAL A 199 -5.23 14.39 -9.38
C VAL A 199 -5.47 13.25 -8.37
N ALA A 200 -5.98 12.10 -8.81
CA ALA A 200 -6.17 10.93 -7.96
C ALA A 200 -4.85 10.45 -7.33
N LEU A 201 -3.78 10.36 -8.12
CA LEU A 201 -2.44 9.99 -7.64
C LEU A 201 -1.90 11.00 -6.61
N LYS A 202 -2.04 12.30 -6.89
CA LYS A 202 -1.60 13.35 -5.97
C LYS A 202 -2.35 13.32 -4.63
N ASN A 203 -3.60 12.87 -4.63
CA ASN A 203 -4.41 12.69 -3.44
C ASN A 203 -4.01 11.41 -2.68
N PHE A 204 -3.82 10.30 -3.39
CA PHE A 204 -3.34 9.04 -2.81
C PHE A 204 -1.99 9.21 -2.09
N PHE A 205 -1.04 9.90 -2.73
CA PHE A 205 0.25 10.27 -2.12
C PHE A 205 0.15 11.60 -1.34
N ARG A 206 -0.50 11.54 -0.17
CA ARG A 206 -0.88 12.73 0.63
C ARG A 206 0.29 13.52 1.24
N ARG A 207 1.03 12.92 2.19
CA ARG A 207 2.14 13.59 2.93
C ARG A 207 3.42 12.77 3.05
N GLY A 208 3.34 11.44 3.13
CA GLY A 208 4.52 10.57 3.21
C GLY A 208 5.39 10.78 4.45
N GLN A 209 4.80 11.23 5.57
CA GLN A 209 5.50 11.62 6.80
C GLN A 209 5.09 10.76 8.00
N VAL A 210 5.93 10.73 9.03
CA VAL A 210 5.65 10.11 10.34
C VAL A 210 5.38 11.21 11.36
N GLY A 211 4.33 11.06 12.17
CA GLY A 211 3.94 12.02 13.20
C GLY A 211 2.91 13.06 12.77
N ASP A 212 2.30 12.92 11.60
CA ASP A 212 1.27 13.82 11.09
C ASP A 212 0.02 13.83 11.98
N TRP A 213 -0.21 12.69 12.65
CA TRP A 213 -1.31 12.47 13.58
C TRP A 213 -1.43 13.54 14.68
N LYS A 214 -0.34 14.17 15.11
CA LYS A 214 -0.34 15.18 16.18
C LYS A 214 -1.22 16.39 15.89
N SER A 215 -1.56 16.65 14.63
CA SER A 215 -2.42 17.76 14.21
C SER A 215 -3.93 17.41 14.15
N TYR A 216 -4.30 16.14 14.35
CA TYR A 216 -5.67 15.66 14.16
C TYR A 216 -6.40 15.31 15.46
N PHE A 217 -5.68 14.81 16.46
CA PHE A 217 -6.30 14.22 17.64
C PHE A 217 -6.69 15.25 18.69
N LYS A 218 -7.90 15.09 19.22
CA LYS A 218 -8.26 15.68 20.52
C LYS A 218 -7.57 14.91 21.66
N PRO A 219 -7.32 15.55 22.82
CA PRO A 219 -6.68 14.87 23.96
C PRO A 219 -7.40 13.60 24.44
N GLU A 220 -8.72 13.52 24.32
CA GLU A 220 -9.50 12.32 24.66
C GLU A 220 -9.28 11.18 23.65
N GLN A 221 -9.32 11.47 22.36
CA GLN A 221 -9.08 10.47 21.30
C GLN A 221 -7.66 9.91 21.40
N GLU A 222 -6.69 10.78 21.64
CA GLU A 222 -5.30 10.37 21.81
C GLU A 222 -5.17 9.41 22.99
N ARG A 223 -5.72 9.76 24.16
CA ARG A 223 -5.72 8.90 25.35
C ARG A 223 -6.37 7.55 25.08
N ARG A 224 -7.56 7.51 24.47
CA ARG A 224 -8.25 6.25 24.15
C ARG A 224 -7.42 5.33 23.24
N LEU A 225 -6.83 5.88 22.18
CA LEU A 225 -6.00 5.07 21.28
C LEU A 225 -4.69 4.65 21.96
N ARG A 226 -4.12 5.49 22.83
CA ARG A 226 -2.94 5.14 23.64
C ARG A 226 -3.22 3.97 24.56
N ASP A 227 -4.33 3.99 25.29
CA ASP A 227 -4.71 2.91 26.22
C ASP A 227 -4.83 1.56 25.49
N VAL A 228 -5.47 1.55 24.31
CA VAL A 228 -5.57 0.34 23.49
C VAL A 228 -4.20 -0.07 22.94
N TYR A 229 -3.42 0.88 22.41
CA TYR A 229 -2.08 0.63 21.88
C TYR A 229 -1.18 0.00 22.94
N GLU A 230 -1.13 0.55 24.14
CA GLU A 230 -0.36 0.02 25.25
C GLU A 230 -0.81 -1.38 25.63
N LYS A 231 -2.12 -1.57 25.83
CA LYS A 231 -2.69 -2.87 26.20
C LYS A 231 -2.38 -3.96 25.17
N ARG A 232 -2.38 -3.62 23.88
CA ARG A 232 -2.28 -4.58 22.77
C ARG A 232 -0.85 -4.81 22.30
N MET A 233 0.00 -3.79 22.33
CA MET A 233 1.33 -3.85 21.71
C MET A 233 2.47 -4.00 22.71
N ARG A 234 2.27 -3.69 24.00
CA ARG A 234 3.31 -3.83 25.03
C ARG A 234 3.89 -5.25 25.02
N GLY A 235 5.22 -5.36 24.98
CA GLY A 235 5.94 -6.63 24.90
C GLY A 235 6.12 -7.19 23.48
N THR A 236 5.69 -6.45 22.45
CA THR A 236 5.99 -6.75 21.03
C THR A 236 7.07 -5.82 20.50
N GLU A 237 7.76 -6.24 19.43
CA GLU A 237 8.70 -5.38 18.70
C GLU A 237 8.02 -4.11 18.15
N MET A 238 6.71 -4.15 17.86
CA MET A 238 5.96 -2.96 17.44
C MET A 238 5.92 -1.90 18.52
N TRP A 239 5.87 -2.30 19.81
CA TRP A 239 5.99 -1.35 20.92
C TRP A 239 7.33 -0.65 20.89
N ASP A 240 8.41 -1.40 20.77
CA ASP A 240 9.78 -0.85 20.76
C ASP A 240 10.05 0.03 19.54
N VAL A 241 9.49 -0.32 18.37
CA VAL A 241 9.64 0.49 17.15
C VAL A 241 8.85 1.79 17.24
N TRP A 242 7.64 1.77 17.82
CA TRP A 242 6.75 2.95 17.77
C TRP A 242 6.76 3.81 19.03
N LYS A 243 7.30 3.34 20.16
CA LYS A 243 7.27 4.06 21.44
C LYS A 243 7.82 5.49 21.33
N ASP A 244 8.96 5.66 20.64
CA ASP A 244 9.60 6.96 20.48
C ASP A 244 8.78 7.90 19.58
N TYR A 245 8.23 7.37 18.47
CA TYR A 245 7.36 8.15 17.57
C TYR A 245 6.08 8.62 18.25
N LEU A 246 5.63 7.88 19.27
CA LEU A 246 4.44 8.16 20.05
C LEU A 246 4.76 8.90 21.36
N GLY A 247 6.02 9.29 21.61
CA GLY A 247 6.42 10.09 22.77
C GLY A 247 6.43 9.33 24.09
N TYR A 248 6.55 8.00 24.05
CA TYR A 248 6.88 7.21 25.24
C TYR A 248 8.40 7.25 25.42
N HIS A 249 8.85 7.67 26.59
CA HIS A 249 10.26 7.66 26.99
C HIS A 249 10.37 6.77 28.23
N ASP A 250 11.38 5.89 28.24
CA ASP A 250 11.67 5.00 29.37
C ASP A 250 12.18 5.78 30.60
#